data_AF-A0A9D4STP1-F1
#
_entry.id   AF-A0A9D4STP1-F1
#
_cell.length_a   1.000
_cell.length_b   1.000
_cell.length_c   1.000
_cell.angle_alpha   90.00
_cell.angle_beta   90.00
_cell.angle_gamma   90.00
#
_symmetry.space_group_name_H-M   'P 1'
#
loop_
_entity.id
_entity.type
_entity.pdbx_description
1 polymer ?
#
loop_
_entity_poly.entity_id
_entity_poly.type
_entity_poly.pdbx_seq_one_letter_code
_entity_poly.pdbx_strand_id
1 'polypeptide(L)'
;MKKRSIKKQTAQNTEFLWQKLLLQRPRRAKSRRGVGNLDVLDDPQVPEEVADGLKKGPKFSVKPRIPAHELLSLNRRVSRKAQSEDQQRCLLDGVDCPIRSAP
;
A
#
# COMPACT_ATOMS: atom_id res chain seq x y z
N MET A 1 7.71 10.26 39.83
CA MET A 1 6.77 10.60 38.72
C MET A 1 7.39 11.56 37.67
N LYS A 2 8.50 11.22 36.99
CA LYS A 2 9.18 12.12 36.02
C LYS A 2 9.19 11.63 34.55
N LYS A 3 8.80 10.37 34.28
CA LYS A 3 8.91 9.73 32.95
C LYS A 3 7.94 10.29 31.88
N ARG A 4 6.80 10.88 32.27
CA ARG A 4 5.82 11.47 31.34
C ARG A 4 6.30 12.80 30.73
N SER A 5 7.17 13.53 31.42
CA SER A 5 7.68 14.84 30.97
C SER A 5 8.71 14.68 29.86
N ILE A 6 9.61 13.70 29.97
CA ILE A 6 10.65 13.43 28.98
C ILE A 6 10.05 13.08 27.61
N LYS A 7 9.01 12.24 27.57
CA LYS A 7 8.34 11.85 26.31
C LYS A 7 7.70 13.03 25.57
N LYS A 8 7.12 13.98 26.32
CA LYS A 8 6.54 15.20 25.74
C LYS A 8 7.63 16.10 25.18
N GLN A 9 8.74 16.24 25.91
CA GLN A 9 9.87 17.06 25.49
C GLN A 9 10.59 16.47 24.26
N THR A 10 10.74 15.14 24.19
CA THR A 10 11.28 14.48 23.00
C THR A 10 10.39 14.67 21.79
N ALA A 11 9.06 14.56 21.96
CA ALA A 11 8.12 14.75 20.86
C ALA A 11 8.14 16.20 20.32
N GLN A 12 8.21 17.19 21.21
CA GLN A 12 8.33 18.60 20.84
C GLN A 12 9.65 18.89 20.12
N ASN A 13 10.77 18.31 20.61
CA ASN A 13 12.07 18.49 19.98
C ASN A 13 12.13 17.82 18.60
N THR A 14 11.55 16.63 18.44
CA THR A 14 11.50 15.96 17.13
C THR A 14 10.65 16.74 16.14
N GLU A 15 9.51 17.30 16.57
CA GLU A 15 8.63 18.11 15.71
C GLU A 15 9.35 19.37 15.23
N PHE A 16 10.03 20.07 16.15
CA PHE A 16 10.82 21.26 15.82
C PHE A 16 11.93 20.96 14.80
N LEU A 17 12.66 19.86 15.00
CA LEU A 17 13.73 19.45 14.08
C LEU A 17 13.17 19.06 12.70
N TRP A 18 12.01 18.40 12.66
CA TRP A 18 11.31 18.07 11.42
C TRP A 18 10.90 19.32 10.64
N GLN A 19 10.32 20.30 11.30
CA GLN A 19 9.93 21.56 10.66
C GLN A 19 11.14 22.31 10.08
N LYS A 20 12.25 22.36 10.82
CA LYS A 20 13.49 22.99 10.36
C LYS A 20 14.07 22.28 9.12
N LEU A 21 14.07 20.95 9.12
CA LEU A 21 14.61 20.15 8.03
C LEU A 21 13.73 20.23 6.76
N LEU A 22 12.40 20.32 6.93
CA LEU A 22 11.47 20.50 5.81
C LEU A 22 11.64 21.86 5.11
N LEU A 23 11.95 22.91 5.86
CA LEU A 23 12.21 24.25 5.31
C LEU A 23 13.52 24.33 4.53
N GLN A 24 14.53 23.53 4.91
CA GLN A 24 15.84 23.49 4.26
C GLN A 24 15.89 22.52 3.07
N ARG A 25 14.81 21.77 2.82
CA ARG A 25 14.78 20.83 1.69
C ARG A 25 14.69 21.62 0.39
N PRO A 26 15.64 21.47 -0.56
CA PRO A 26 15.54 22.12 -1.86
C PRO A 26 14.22 21.74 -2.50
N ARG A 27 13.36 22.75 -2.75
CA ARG A 27 12.08 22.55 -3.43
C ARG A 27 12.40 22.17 -4.87
N ARG A 28 12.36 20.87 -5.17
CA ARG A 28 12.58 20.36 -6.52
C ARG A 28 11.60 21.07 -7.46
N ALA A 29 12.14 21.64 -8.53
CA ALA A 29 11.32 22.16 -9.60
C ALA A 29 10.42 21.03 -10.09
N LYS A 30 9.12 21.30 -10.22
CA LYS A 30 8.19 20.34 -10.83
C LYS A 30 8.61 20.17 -12.28
N SER A 31 9.26 19.04 -12.58
CA SER A 31 9.52 18.64 -13.97
C SER A 31 8.19 18.61 -14.72
N ARG A 32 8.12 19.30 -15.86
CA ARG A 32 6.93 19.33 -16.70
C ARG A 32 6.75 17.92 -17.28
N ARG A 33 5.62 17.31 -16.93
CA ARG A 33 5.20 15.97 -17.35
C ARG A 33 5.27 15.81 -18.88
N GLY A 34 6.22 15.01 -19.35
CA GLY A 34 6.09 14.30 -20.62
C GLY A 34 5.22 13.05 -20.39
N VAL A 35 4.23 12.85 -21.27
CA VAL A 35 3.40 11.64 -21.26
C VAL A 35 4.32 10.44 -21.52
N GLY A 36 4.42 9.54 -20.55
CA GLY A 36 5.15 8.28 -20.66
C GLY A 36 6.66 8.42 -20.54
N ASN A 37 7.17 8.50 -19.32
CA ASN A 37 8.40 7.80 -18.92
C ASN A 37 8.53 7.85 -17.39
N LEU A 38 8.80 6.69 -16.82
CA LEU A 38 9.11 6.53 -15.40
C LEU A 38 10.50 7.12 -15.17
N ASP A 39 10.61 8.25 -14.48
CA ASP A 39 11.91 8.78 -14.05
C ASP A 39 12.43 7.91 -12.89
N VAL A 40 13.29 6.95 -13.21
CA VAL A 40 14.05 6.16 -12.25
C VAL A 40 15.34 6.94 -11.94
N LEU A 41 15.56 7.29 -10.66
CA LEU A 41 16.86 7.85 -10.25
C LEU A 41 17.95 6.78 -10.44
N ASP A 42 18.97 7.09 -11.26
CA ASP A 42 20.19 6.31 -11.56
C ASP A 42 20.06 5.09 -12.52
N ASP A 43 19.11 5.10 -13.46
CA ASP A 43 19.01 4.23 -14.65
C ASP A 43 19.70 2.84 -14.61
N PRO A 44 19.28 1.88 -13.75
CA PRO A 44 19.30 0.50 -14.17
C PRO A 44 18.14 0.30 -15.15
N GLN A 45 18.45 -0.07 -16.40
CA GLN A 45 17.46 -0.56 -17.36
C GLN A 45 16.61 -1.64 -16.68
N VAL A 46 15.34 -1.33 -16.41
CA VAL A 46 14.42 -2.28 -15.78
C VAL A 46 13.99 -3.27 -16.87
N PRO A 47 14.20 -4.58 -16.68
CA PRO A 47 13.73 -5.58 -17.64
C PRO A 47 12.23 -5.43 -17.91
N GLU A 48 11.83 -5.61 -19.17
CA GLU A 48 10.46 -5.36 -19.64
C GLU A 48 9.42 -6.19 -18.85
N GLU A 49 9.80 -7.40 -18.45
CA GLU A 49 9.03 -8.29 -17.58
C GLU A 49 8.68 -7.68 -16.21
N VAL A 50 9.58 -6.85 -15.67
CA VAL A 50 9.41 -6.18 -14.37
C VAL A 50 8.66 -4.87 -14.54
N ALA A 51 8.84 -4.18 -15.68
CA ALA A 51 8.17 -2.92 -15.98
C ALA A 51 6.63 -3.06 -15.96
N ASP A 52 6.11 -4.16 -16.50
CA ASP A 52 4.67 -4.43 -16.50
C ASP A 52 4.09 -4.70 -15.10
N GLY A 53 4.87 -5.31 -14.22
CA GLY A 53 4.52 -5.47 -12.80
C GLY A 53 4.52 -4.13 -12.05
N LEU A 54 5.48 -3.26 -12.35
CA LEU A 54 5.62 -1.94 -11.73
C LEU A 54 4.53 -0.95 -12.17
N LYS A 55 4.04 -1.03 -13.43
CA LYS A 55 2.92 -0.20 -13.92
C LYS A 55 1.65 -0.34 -13.08
N LYS A 56 1.40 -1.53 -12.54
CA LYS A 56 0.21 -1.80 -11.71
C LYS A 56 0.38 -1.35 -10.26
N GLY A 57 1.59 -0.94 -9.86
CA GLY A 57 1.94 -0.59 -8.50
C GLY A 57 2.31 -1.81 -7.62
N PRO A 58 2.98 -1.59 -6.47
CA PRO A 58 3.60 -2.65 -5.67
C PRO A 58 2.61 -3.71 -5.17
N LYS A 59 1.33 -3.34 -5.02
CA LYS A 59 0.25 -4.22 -4.54
C LYS A 59 -0.29 -5.18 -5.61
N PHE A 60 -0.07 -4.88 -6.89
CA PHE A 60 -0.65 -5.62 -8.02
C PHE A 60 0.40 -6.22 -8.96
N SER A 61 1.67 -6.15 -8.56
CA SER A 61 2.81 -6.69 -9.32
C SER A 61 2.87 -8.22 -9.33
N VAL A 62 2.14 -8.90 -8.45
CA VAL A 62 2.15 -10.36 -8.31
C VAL A 62 0.73 -10.91 -8.43
N LYS A 63 0.51 -11.77 -9.44
CA LYS A 63 -0.73 -12.53 -9.55
C LYS A 63 -0.83 -13.46 -8.33
N PRO A 64 -1.97 -13.48 -7.60
CA PRO A 64 -2.13 -14.39 -6.48
C PRO A 64 -1.94 -15.83 -6.99
N ARG A 65 -0.98 -16.55 -6.37
CA ARG A 65 -0.67 -17.95 -6.70
C ARG A 65 -1.75 -18.93 -6.25
N ILE A 66 -2.74 -18.45 -5.52
CA ILE A 66 -3.76 -19.25 -4.86
C ILE A 66 -4.89 -19.54 -5.87
N PRO A 67 -5.26 -20.81 -6.09
CA PRO A 67 -6.35 -21.18 -6.98
C PRO A 67 -7.71 -20.71 -6.44
N ALA A 68 -8.68 -20.52 -7.34
CA ALA A 68 -9.98 -19.90 -7.00
C ALA A 68 -10.75 -20.63 -5.87
N HIS A 69 -10.68 -21.96 -5.83
CA HIS A 69 -11.34 -22.76 -4.79
C HIS A 69 -10.73 -22.54 -3.39
N GLU A 70 -9.42 -22.30 -3.31
CA GLU A 70 -8.75 -21.95 -2.07
C GLU A 70 -9.10 -20.53 -1.61
N LEU A 71 -9.26 -19.58 -2.54
CA LEU A 71 -9.73 -18.22 -2.22
C LEU A 71 -11.16 -18.23 -1.65
N LEU A 72 -12.06 -19.04 -2.21
CA LEU A 72 -13.42 -19.22 -1.66
C LEU A 72 -13.40 -19.86 -0.27
N SER A 73 -12.51 -20.84 -0.06
CA SER A 73 -12.32 -21.49 1.23
C SER A 73 -11.76 -20.52 2.28
N LEU A 74 -10.83 -19.65 1.86
CA LEU A 74 -10.29 -18.59 2.69
C LEU A 74 -11.36 -17.58 3.08
N ASN A 75 -12.19 -17.14 2.13
CA ASN A 75 -13.31 -16.24 2.40
C ASN A 75 -14.24 -16.84 3.46
N ARG A 76 -14.73 -18.07 3.26
CA ARG A 76 -15.58 -18.79 4.24
C ARG A 76 -14.95 -18.85 5.64
N ARG A 77 -13.64 -19.10 5.74
CA ARG A 77 -12.92 -19.11 7.02
C ARG A 77 -12.88 -17.73 7.68
N VAL A 78 -12.70 -16.67 6.90
CA VAL A 78 -12.67 -15.29 7.39
C VAL A 78 -14.06 -14.84 7.82
N SER A 79 -15.11 -15.11 7.03
CA SER A 79 -16.48 -14.74 7.38
C SER A 79 -16.94 -15.41 8.68
N ARG A 80 -16.51 -16.64 8.97
CA ARG A 80 -16.79 -17.33 10.24
C ARG A 80 -16.20 -16.66 11.48
N LYS A 81 -15.25 -15.72 11.32
CA LYS A 81 -14.70 -14.93 12.43
C LYS A 81 -15.51 -13.66 12.70
N ALA A 82 -16.42 -13.28 11.80
CA ALA A 82 -17.32 -12.16 12.02
C ALA A 82 -18.46 -12.54 12.97
N GLN A 83 -19.10 -11.53 13.56
CA GLN A 83 -20.32 -11.71 14.35
C GLN A 83 -21.41 -12.36 13.50
N SER A 84 -22.26 -13.20 14.10
CA SER A 84 -23.26 -14.02 13.40
C SER A 84 -24.13 -13.22 12.40
N GLU A 85 -24.47 -11.99 12.77
CA GLU A 85 -25.27 -11.07 11.95
C GLU A 85 -24.53 -10.59 10.69
N ASP A 86 -23.20 -10.44 10.77
CA ASP A 86 -22.36 -9.94 9.68
C ASP A 86 -21.75 -11.05 8.81
N GLN A 87 -21.80 -12.31 9.24
CA GLN A 87 -21.13 -13.41 8.53
C GLN A 87 -21.59 -13.53 7.07
N GLN A 88 -22.89 -13.40 6.83
CA GLN A 88 -23.48 -13.53 5.50
C GLN A 88 -23.06 -12.36 4.60
N ARG A 89 -23.00 -11.14 5.15
CA ARG A 89 -22.51 -9.95 4.45
C ARG A 89 -21.03 -10.08 4.10
N CYS A 90 -20.19 -10.45 5.07
CA CYS A 90 -18.75 -10.66 4.83
C CYS A 90 -18.47 -11.75 3.80
N LEU A 91 -19.30 -12.80 3.76
CA LEU A 91 -19.18 -13.87 2.77
C LEU A 91 -19.49 -13.38 1.36
N LEU A 92 -20.58 -12.62 1.19
CA LEU A 92 -20.96 -12.02 -0.10
C LEU A 92 -19.91 -11.02 -0.60
N ASP A 93 -19.47 -10.11 0.26
CA ASP A 93 -18.46 -9.10 -0.07
C ASP A 93 -17.14 -9.74 -0.56
N GLY A 94 -16.74 -10.87 0.04
CA GLY A 94 -15.53 -11.59 -0.37
C GLY A 94 -15.68 -12.46 -1.62
N VAL A 95 -16.91 -12.74 -2.10
CA VAL A 95 -17.17 -13.48 -3.35
C VAL A 95 -17.22 -12.53 -4.55
N ASP A 96 -17.61 -11.28 -4.36
CA ASP A 96 -17.68 -10.29 -5.45
C ASP A 96 -16.30 -9.86 -5.98
N CYS A 97 -15.25 -9.93 -5.15
CA CYS A 97 -13.88 -9.59 -5.55
C CYS A 97 -13.32 -10.47 -6.68
N PRO A 98 -13.40 -11.82 -6.63
CA PRO A 98 -12.87 -12.69 -7.70
C PRO A 98 -13.71 -12.66 -9.00
N ILE A 99 -15.02 -12.42 -8.93
CA ILE A 99 -15.88 -12.43 -10.14
C ILE A 99 -15.58 -11.21 -11.03
N ARG A 100 -15.31 -10.04 -10.43
CA ARG A 100 -14.97 -8.81 -11.17
C ARG A 100 -13.55 -8.77 -11.72
N SER A 101 -12.73 -9.77 -11.42
CA SER A 101 -11.34 -9.88 -11.87
C SER A 101 -11.08 -11.03 -12.84
N ALA A 102 -12.14 -11.72 -13.28
CA ALA A 102 -12.10 -12.58 -14.44
C ALA A 102 -12.04 -11.72 -15.72
N PRO A 103 -11.17 -12.05 -16.71
CA PRO A 103 -11.08 -11.34 -17.98
C PRO A 103 -12.36 -11.46 -18.82
#